data_AF-A0A1L5P4W1-F1
#
_entry.id   AF-A0A1L5P4W1-F1
#
_cell.length_a   1.000
_cell.length_b   1.000
_cell.length_c   1.000
_cell.angle_alpha   90.00
_cell.angle_beta   90.00
_cell.angle_gamma   90.00
#
_symmetry.space_group_name_H-M   'P 1'
#
loop_
_entity.id
_entity.type
_entity.pdbx_description
1 polymer ?
#
loop_
_entity_poly.entity_id
_entity_poly.type
_entity_poly.pdbx_seq_one_letter_code
_entity_poly.pdbx_strand_id
1 'polypeptide(L)'
;MLPTNCRRLRSRQVLSCAAHGNAAQDDNLIDGLRRYLDLAAAGSFLNSLKIENCGVWIGEAAPRRLQIRLTETARSSQHPAYLAFRAGLDRSGGLERAYPAARSEKI
;
A
#
# COMPACT_ATOMS: atom_id res chain seq x y z
N MET A 1 -44.91 11.38 13.10
CA MET A 1 -44.97 9.93 13.33
C MET A 1 -43.79 9.28 12.61
N LEU A 2 -42.78 8.84 13.36
CA LEU A 2 -41.68 8.01 12.87
C LEU A 2 -42.04 6.53 13.08
N PRO A 3 -41.70 5.64 12.14
CA PRO A 3 -41.37 4.26 12.47
C PRO A 3 -39.85 4.09 12.30
N THR A 4 -39.03 4.02 13.36
CA THR A 4 -38.66 2.80 14.11
C THR A 4 -38.78 1.48 13.31
N ASN A 5 -37.72 1.09 12.60
CA ASN A 5 -37.18 -0.27 12.74
C ASN A 5 -35.79 -0.44 12.11
N CYS A 6 -34.74 -0.22 12.92
CA CYS A 6 -33.49 -0.93 12.75
C CYS A 6 -33.69 -2.38 13.21
N ARG A 7 -33.77 -3.34 12.28
CA ARG A 7 -33.14 -4.67 12.42
C ARG A 7 -33.46 -5.57 11.25
N ARG A 8 -32.40 -6.30 10.85
CA ARG A 8 -32.44 -7.62 10.22
C ARG A 8 -32.48 -7.61 8.68
N LEU A 9 -31.35 -7.21 8.10
CA LEU A 9 -30.82 -7.86 6.91
C LEU A 9 -29.40 -8.37 7.22
N ARG A 10 -29.34 -9.43 8.03
CA ARG A 10 -28.22 -10.38 7.94
C ARG A 10 -28.33 -11.05 6.57
N SER A 11 -27.17 -11.26 5.93
CA SER A 11 -26.95 -12.26 4.87
C SER A 11 -27.05 -11.83 3.40
N ARG A 12 -27.12 -10.54 3.03
CA ARG A 12 -27.10 -10.11 1.61
C ARG A 12 -26.32 -8.83 1.29
N GLN A 13 -25.40 -8.42 2.14
CA GLN A 13 -24.57 -7.22 1.91
C GLN A 13 -23.11 -7.58 1.64
N VAL A 14 -22.89 -8.61 0.82
CA VAL A 14 -21.55 -8.93 0.29
C VAL A 14 -21.53 -8.89 -1.24
N LEU A 15 -22.66 -8.53 -1.89
CA LEU A 15 -22.81 -8.66 -3.35
C LEU A 15 -23.07 -7.33 -4.09
N SER A 16 -22.76 -6.16 -3.51
CA SER A 16 -23.09 -4.87 -4.14
C SER A 16 -21.91 -4.02 -4.65
N CYS A 17 -20.64 -4.39 -4.48
CA CYS A 17 -19.53 -3.53 -4.91
C CYS A 17 -18.42 -4.30 -5.64
N ALA A 18 -18.79 -5.08 -6.66
CA ALA A 18 -17.85 -5.47 -7.71
C ALA A 18 -17.60 -4.26 -8.64
N ALA A 19 -16.98 -3.22 -8.10
CA ALA A 19 -16.10 -2.37 -8.89
C ALA A 19 -14.67 -2.86 -8.61
N HIS A 20 -13.76 -2.62 -9.54
CA HIS A 20 -12.32 -2.88 -9.45
C HIS A 20 -11.60 -2.11 -8.30
N GLY A 21 -12.24 -1.93 -7.15
CA GLY A 21 -11.85 -1.08 -6.02
C GLY A 21 -12.34 -1.66 -4.71
N ASN A 22 -11.68 -2.71 -4.24
CA ASN A 22 -11.82 -3.14 -2.85
C ASN A 22 -10.87 -2.32 -1.98
N ALA A 23 -11.33 -1.14 -1.55
CA ALA A 23 -10.59 -0.29 -0.62
C ALA A 23 -10.16 -1.07 0.64
N ALA A 24 -11.02 -1.96 1.14
CA ALA A 24 -10.70 -2.83 2.27
C ALA A 24 -9.54 -3.81 1.99
N GLN A 25 -9.39 -4.30 0.75
CA GLN A 25 -8.25 -5.16 0.41
C GLN A 25 -6.96 -4.35 0.28
N ASP A 26 -7.05 -3.14 -0.28
CA ASP A 26 -5.95 -2.19 -0.35
C ASP A 26 -5.45 -1.83 1.07
N ASP A 27 -6.37 -1.62 2.02
CA ASP A 27 -6.03 -1.38 3.44
C ASP A 27 -5.33 -2.58 4.07
N ASN A 28 -5.89 -3.78 3.90
CA ASN A 28 -5.28 -5.01 4.41
C ASN A 28 -3.88 -5.26 3.84
N LEU A 29 -3.64 -4.92 2.56
CA LEU A 29 -2.34 -5.03 1.93
C LEU A 29 -1.32 -4.08 2.58
N ILE A 30 -1.70 -2.81 2.77
CA ILE A 30 -0.83 -1.80 3.38
C ILE A 30 -0.52 -2.16 4.84
N ASP A 31 -1.51 -2.61 5.60
CA ASP A 31 -1.31 -3.05 6.99
C ASP A 31 -0.41 -4.28 7.08
N GLY A 32 -0.60 -5.25 6.17
CA GLY A 32 0.27 -6.42 6.06
C GLY A 32 1.70 -6.04 5.71
N LEU A 33 1.90 -5.11 4.78
CA LEU A 33 3.21 -4.58 4.40
C LEU A 33 3.90 -3.89 5.58
N ARG A 34 3.18 -3.03 6.31
CA ARG A 34 3.71 -2.34 7.48
C ARG A 34 4.15 -3.33 8.55
N ARG A 35 3.32 -4.34 8.83
CA ARG A 35 3.70 -5.42 9.76
C ARG A 35 4.91 -6.20 9.28
N TYR A 36 5.05 -6.48 7.99
CA TYR A 36 6.23 -7.13 7.42
C TYR A 36 7.50 -6.29 7.63
N LEU A 37 7.42 -4.97 7.40
CA LEU A 37 8.53 -4.05 7.63
C LEU A 37 8.89 -3.93 9.11
N ASP A 38 7.90 -3.91 10.00
CA ASP A 38 8.12 -3.88 11.45
C ASP A 38 8.77 -5.17 11.96
N LEU A 39 8.36 -6.33 11.43
CA LEU A 39 9.01 -7.61 11.75
C LEU A 39 10.46 -7.66 11.23
N ALA A 40 10.69 -7.15 10.02
CA ALA A 40 12.04 -7.06 9.46
C ALA A 40 12.91 -6.05 10.23
N ALA A 41 12.32 -5.01 10.81
CA ALA A 41 12.99 -4.04 11.66
C ALA A 41 13.32 -4.60 13.05
N ALA A 42 12.44 -5.44 13.62
CA ALA A 42 12.64 -6.09 14.91
C ALA A 42 13.60 -7.29 14.86
N GLY A 43 13.91 -7.80 13.66
CA GLY A 43 14.83 -8.92 13.49
C GLY A 43 16.29 -8.56 13.81
N SER A 44 17.07 -9.54 14.27
CA SER A 44 18.48 -9.34 14.63
C SER A 44 19.37 -8.95 13.45
N PHE A 45 18.97 -9.32 12.22
CA PHE A 45 19.69 -9.01 10.99
C PHE A 45 18.75 -8.45 9.94
N LEU A 46 19.13 -7.30 9.38
CA LEU A 46 18.39 -6.68 8.31
C LEU A 46 18.76 -7.28 6.96
N ASN A 47 17.80 -7.96 6.32
CA ASN A 47 17.98 -8.42 4.94
C ASN A 47 17.53 -7.33 3.95
N SER A 48 18.35 -6.29 3.80
CA SER A 48 18.04 -5.12 2.96
C SER A 48 17.77 -5.49 1.51
N LEU A 49 18.52 -6.43 0.93
CA LEU A 49 18.37 -6.86 -0.46
C LEU A 49 16.99 -7.51 -0.72
N LYS A 50 16.51 -8.35 0.20
CA LYS A 50 15.17 -8.95 0.08
C LYS A 50 14.08 -7.88 0.14
N ILE A 51 14.21 -6.95 1.06
CA ILE A 51 13.22 -5.87 1.24
C ILE A 51 13.20 -4.94 0.03
N GLU A 52 14.36 -4.61 -0.51
CA GLU A 52 14.49 -3.81 -1.72
C GLU A 52 13.83 -4.51 -2.92
N ASN A 53 14.12 -5.80 -3.14
CA ASN A 53 13.49 -6.58 -4.21
C ASN A 53 11.97 -6.67 -4.04
N CYS A 54 11.47 -6.80 -2.80
CA CYS A 54 10.04 -6.71 -2.52
C CYS A 54 9.46 -5.36 -2.91
N GLY A 55 10.17 -4.26 -2.62
CA GLY A 55 9.79 -2.91 -3.03
C GLY A 55 9.70 -2.76 -4.55
N VAL A 56 10.67 -3.32 -5.29
CA VAL A 56 10.64 -3.31 -6.76
C VAL A 56 9.41 -4.07 -7.28
N TRP A 57 9.20 -5.30 -6.81
CA TRP A 57 8.12 -6.16 -7.29
C TRP A 57 6.74 -5.57 -6.99
N ILE A 58 6.54 -5.04 -5.78
CA ILE A 58 5.28 -4.37 -5.41
C ILE A 58 5.11 -3.10 -6.23
N GLY A 59 6.16 -2.31 -6.44
CA GLY A 59 6.09 -1.09 -7.25
C GLY A 59 5.75 -1.35 -8.71
N GLU A 60 6.16 -2.50 -9.28
CA GLU A 60 5.78 -2.91 -10.64
C GLU A 60 4.36 -3.48 -10.73
N ALA A 61 3.93 -4.28 -9.75
CA ALA A 61 2.64 -4.94 -9.76
C ALA A 61 1.49 -4.08 -9.21
N ALA A 62 1.79 -3.06 -8.40
CA ALA A 62 0.77 -2.29 -7.70
C ALA A 62 -0.04 -1.38 -8.64
N PRO A 63 -1.37 -1.32 -8.47
CA PRO A 63 -2.22 -0.40 -9.22
C PRO A 63 -1.92 1.05 -8.83
N ARG A 64 -2.09 1.97 -9.79
CA ARG A 64 -1.83 3.41 -9.66
C ARG A 64 -2.36 4.03 -8.36
N ARG A 65 -3.58 3.68 -7.96
CA ARG A 65 -4.25 4.19 -6.74
C ARG A 65 -3.50 3.88 -5.44
N LEU A 66 -2.74 2.79 -5.39
CA LEU A 66 -2.00 2.35 -4.21
C LEU A 66 -0.59 2.93 -4.13
N GLN A 67 -0.04 3.40 -5.25
CA GLN A 67 1.36 3.84 -5.31
C GLN A 67 1.66 4.98 -4.33
N ILE A 68 0.76 5.96 -4.20
CA ILE A 68 0.90 7.03 -3.21
C ILE A 68 0.93 6.45 -1.79
N ARG A 69 0.00 5.56 -1.46
CA ARG A 69 -0.08 4.94 -0.13
C ARG A 69 1.14 4.09 0.20
N LEU A 70 1.69 3.38 -0.78
CA LEU A 70 2.93 2.62 -0.64
C LEU A 70 4.11 3.54 -0.35
N THR A 71 4.22 4.66 -1.07
CA THR A 71 5.25 5.67 -0.82
C THR A 71 5.09 6.31 0.57
N GLU A 72 3.88 6.61 1.02
CA GLU A 72 3.64 7.14 2.37
C GLU A 72 4.00 6.11 3.45
N THR A 73 3.64 4.84 3.25
CA THR A 73 4.02 3.75 4.16
C THR A 73 5.54 3.59 4.22
N ALA A 74 6.23 3.72 3.09
CA ALA A 74 7.69 3.68 3.05
C ALA A 74 8.35 4.86 3.79
N ARG A 75 7.65 6.00 3.92
CA ARG A 75 8.13 7.19 4.66
C ARG A 75 7.72 7.21 6.12
N SER A 76 6.89 6.28 6.59
CA SER A 76 6.35 6.33 7.95
C SER A 76 7.39 6.08 9.05
N SER A 77 8.58 5.59 8.70
CA SER A 77 9.66 5.32 9.66
C SER A 77 11.03 5.61 9.05
N GLN A 78 11.99 6.00 9.89
CA GLN A 78 13.40 6.22 9.52
C GLN A 78 14.24 4.93 9.58
N HIS A 79 13.64 3.79 9.96
CA HIS A 79 14.37 2.54 10.10
C HIS A 79 14.97 2.08 8.74
N PRO A 80 16.20 1.50 8.72
CA PRO A 80 16.83 1.06 7.47
C PRO A 80 16.01 0.05 6.64
N ALA A 81 15.12 -0.72 7.27
CA ALA A 81 14.15 -1.58 6.57
C ALA A 81 13.20 -0.78 5.67
N TYR A 82 12.66 0.32 6.19
CA TYR A 82 11.77 1.21 5.43
C TYR A 82 12.53 1.96 4.34
N LEU A 83 13.78 2.36 4.63
CA LEU A 83 14.66 2.99 3.63
C LEU A 83 14.99 2.04 2.47
N ALA A 84 15.29 0.78 2.75
CA ALA A 84 15.56 -0.23 1.72
C ALA A 84 14.31 -0.50 0.87
N PHE A 85 13.13 -0.57 1.50
CA PHE A 85 11.86 -0.72 0.79
C PHE A 85 11.58 0.47 -0.14
N ARG A 86 11.81 1.69 0.35
CA ARG A 86 11.66 2.92 -0.43
C ARG A 86 12.60 2.95 -1.63
N ALA A 87 13.87 2.57 -1.45
CA ALA A 87 14.84 2.48 -2.53
C ALA A 87 14.38 1.50 -3.63
N GLY A 88 13.77 0.38 -3.25
CA GLY A 88 13.16 -0.57 -4.19
C GLY A 88 11.96 0.01 -4.94
N LEU A 89 11.06 0.73 -4.23
CA LEU A 89 9.94 1.41 -4.86
C LEU A 89 10.39 2.49 -5.84
N ASP A 90 11.39 3.29 -5.48
CA ASP A 90 11.95 4.33 -6.35
C ASP A 90 12.59 3.71 -7.61
N ARG A 91 13.31 2.59 -7.46
CA ARG A 91 13.89 1.84 -8.59
C ARG A 91 12.83 1.28 -9.55
N SER A 92 11.65 0.88 -9.04
CA SER A 92 10.56 0.38 -9.89
C SER A 92 9.98 1.46 -10.82
N GLY A 93 10.13 2.74 -10.46
CA GLY A 93 9.48 3.86 -11.16
C GLY A 93 7.94 3.80 -11.13
N GLY A 94 7.35 2.97 -10.27
CA GLY A 94 5.91 2.74 -10.22
C GLY A 94 5.10 4.01 -9.98
N LEU A 95 5.59 4.89 -9.09
CA LEU A 95 4.98 6.19 -8.81
C LEU A 95 5.03 7.15 -10.02
N GLU A 96 6.15 7.15 -10.76
CA GLU A 96 6.34 8.03 -11.92
C GLU A 96 5.45 7.60 -13.11
N ARG A 97 5.32 6.28 -13.33
CA ARG A 97 4.38 5.71 -14.30
C ARG A 97 2.92 5.95 -13.91
N ALA A 98 2.66 5.99 -12.60
CA ALA A 98 1.35 6.25 -12.04
C ALA A 98 0.94 7.72 -12.18
N TYR A 99 1.86 8.67 -11.97
CA TYR A 99 1.59 10.11 -11.95
C TYR A 99 2.63 10.90 -12.77
N PRO A 100 2.52 10.90 -14.11
CA PRO A 100 3.50 11.56 -14.98
C PRO A 100 3.52 13.09 -14.87
N ALA A 101 2.44 13.72 -14.38
CA ALA A 101 2.33 15.18 -14.28
C ALA A 101 3.21 15.79 -13.16
N ALA A 102 3.68 15.01 -12.20
CA ALA A 102 4.39 15.54 -11.03
C ALA A 102 5.88 15.87 -11.26
N ARG A 103 6.46 15.50 -12.42
CA ARG A 103 7.88 15.76 -12.74
C ARG A 103 8.12 16.62 -13.99
N SER A 104 7.11 16.87 -14.80
CA SER A 104 7.22 17.76 -15.97
C SER A 104 7.30 19.24 -15.59
N GLU A 105 6.92 19.59 -14.36
CA GLU A 105 7.11 20.93 -13.78
C GLU A 105 8.46 21.00 -13.05
N LYS A 106 9.55 20.79 -13.78
CA LYS A 106 10.88 21.22 -13.36
C LYS A 106 11.36 22.26 -14.38
N ILE A 107 10.92 23.51 -14.15
CA ILE A 107 11.54 24.73 -14.66
C ILE A 107 12.79 24.99 -13.82
#